data_AF-A0A851IWJ1-F1
#
_entry.id   AF-A0A851IWJ1-F1
#
_cell.length_a   1.000
_cell.length_b   1.000
_cell.length_c   1.000
_cell.angle_alpha   90.00
_cell.angle_beta   90.00
_cell.angle_gamma   90.00
#
_symmetry.space_group_name_H-M   'P 1'
#
loop_
_entity.id
_entity.type
_entity.pdbx_description
1 polymer ?
#
loop_
_entity_poly.entity_id
_entity_poly.type
_entity_poly.pdbx_seq_one_letter_code
_entity_poly.pdbx_strand_id
1 'polypeptide(L)'
;MKKLKFILLILISIFCLNSCLLTTAAAGTYLLGTMGTYYCAEYGCTRDRTEKDVDGLNIFTKNNPLKVKNYFESIKKRELIKIKVKGNNEVFTVTLPKNFILKKISDGYYLYDKEKNIGFFSITDSKDERIAFEELYNSAKKQENYKLLNTYEYKFLNTYKGVFTFIIDGKYTYRMKKISEHYYAYYEQELQEEAHEIYDYLIENL
;
A
#
# COMPACT_ATOMS: atom_id res chain seq x y z
N MET A 1 38.05 30.83 -32.73
CA MET A 1 37.18 29.64 -32.95
C MET A 1 37.28 28.52 -31.89
N LYS A 2 38.26 28.52 -30.95
CA LYS A 2 38.36 27.46 -29.90
C LYS A 2 37.49 27.70 -28.66
N LYS A 3 37.15 28.96 -28.32
CA LYS A 3 36.37 29.31 -27.12
C LYS A 3 34.86 29.06 -27.27
N LEU A 4 34.31 29.21 -28.48
CA LEU A 4 32.87 28.97 -28.75
C LEU A 4 32.52 27.47 -28.69
N LYS A 5 33.46 26.59 -29.10
CA LYS A 5 33.28 25.13 -29.05
C LYS A 5 33.21 24.60 -27.62
N PHE A 6 33.95 25.20 -26.69
CA PHE A 6 33.93 24.81 -25.27
C PHE A 6 32.62 25.20 -24.57
N ILE A 7 32.07 26.38 -24.88
CA ILE A 7 30.78 26.83 -24.32
C ILE A 7 29.64 25.92 -24.80
N LEU A 8 29.67 25.50 -26.07
CA LEU A 8 28.69 24.57 -26.62
C LEU A 8 28.78 23.17 -25.97
N LEU A 9 29.99 22.68 -25.71
CA LEU A 9 30.22 21.40 -25.03
C LEU A 9 29.75 21.42 -23.56
N ILE A 10 29.93 22.56 -22.87
CA ILE A 10 29.43 22.75 -21.50
C ILE A 10 27.89 22.76 -21.49
N LEU A 11 27.25 23.46 -22.44
CA LEU A 11 25.78 23.50 -22.55
C LEU A 11 25.17 22.11 -22.88
N ILE A 12 25.82 21.33 -23.75
CA ILE A 12 25.40 19.95 -24.05
C ILE A 12 25.59 19.06 -22.82
N SER A 13 26.67 19.24 -22.05
CA SER A 13 26.91 18.46 -20.82
C SER A 13 25.85 18.74 -19.73
N ILE A 14 25.38 19.99 -19.60
CA ILE A 14 24.29 20.36 -18.66
C ILE A 14 22.96 19.74 -19.09
N PHE A 15 22.66 19.68 -20.39
CA PHE A 15 21.47 19.00 -20.91
C PHE A 15 21.54 17.46 -20.79
N CYS A 16 22.72 16.87 -20.94
CA CYS A 16 22.94 15.43 -20.75
C CYS A 16 22.94 15.02 -19.26
N LEU A 17 23.34 15.90 -18.34
CA LEU A 17 23.23 15.67 -16.89
C LEU A 17 21.78 15.82 -16.40
N ASN A 18 21.02 16.78 -16.92
CA ASN A 18 19.60 16.96 -16.57
C ASN A 18 18.69 15.85 -17.12
N SER A 19 19.04 15.23 -18.24
CA SER A 19 18.29 14.07 -18.76
C SER A 19 18.56 12.77 -18.00
N CYS A 20 19.67 12.68 -17.26
CA CYS A 20 19.95 11.56 -16.37
C CYS A 20 19.28 11.75 -14.98
N LEU A 21 19.14 13.00 -14.52
CA LEU A 21 18.41 13.32 -13.28
C LEU A 21 16.89 13.16 -13.41
N LEU A 22 16.33 13.37 -14.60
CA LEU A 22 14.90 13.13 -14.85
C LEU A 22 14.53 11.64 -14.81
N THR A 23 15.45 10.73 -15.15
CA THR A 23 15.23 9.28 -15.00
C THR A 23 15.37 8.80 -13.56
N THR A 24 16.12 9.50 -12.71
CA THR A 24 16.19 9.17 -11.27
C THR A 24 15.02 9.73 -10.45
N ALA A 25 14.33 10.77 -10.95
CA ALA A 25 13.08 11.24 -10.33
C ALA A 25 11.93 10.23 -10.54
N ALA A 26 11.93 9.50 -11.66
CA ALA A 26 11.04 8.36 -11.86
C ALA A 26 11.43 7.20 -10.92
N ALA A 27 12.72 6.93 -10.74
CA ALA A 27 13.21 5.88 -9.84
C ALA A 27 12.88 6.14 -8.34
N GLY A 28 12.83 7.40 -7.92
CA GLY A 28 12.51 7.79 -6.54
C GLY A 28 11.02 7.79 -6.20
N THR A 29 10.13 7.84 -7.20
CA THR A 29 8.68 7.75 -6.98
C THR A 29 8.18 6.33 -6.70
N TYR A 30 9.01 5.31 -6.91
CA TYR A 30 8.66 3.90 -6.68
C TYR A 30 8.74 3.45 -5.22
N LEU A 31 9.05 4.35 -4.27
CA LEU A 31 9.28 3.91 -2.89
C LEU A 31 8.11 4.11 -1.92
N LEU A 32 7.03 4.78 -2.34
CA LEU A 32 5.67 4.80 -1.72
C LEU A 32 4.90 6.01 -2.28
N GLY A 33 4.93 6.20 -3.60
CA GLY A 33 4.08 7.19 -4.25
C GLY A 33 2.65 6.71 -4.20
N THR A 34 1.76 7.54 -3.67
CA THR A 34 0.29 7.41 -3.57
C THR A 34 -0.29 6.22 -4.33
N MET A 35 -1.14 5.41 -3.67
CA MET A 35 -1.77 4.21 -4.25
C MET A 35 -2.19 4.37 -5.72
N GLY A 36 -2.60 5.55 -6.18
CA GLY A 36 -2.87 5.83 -7.60
C GLY A 36 -1.74 5.57 -8.61
N THR A 37 -0.46 5.69 -8.23
CA THR A 37 0.69 5.62 -9.15
C THR A 37 1.39 4.26 -9.20
N TYR A 38 1.42 3.51 -8.09
CA TYR A 38 2.08 2.19 -8.04
C TYR A 38 1.35 1.13 -8.87
N TYR A 39 0.02 1.09 -8.79
CA TYR A 39 -0.81 0.13 -9.53
C TYR A 39 -0.83 0.32 -11.06
N CYS A 40 -0.42 1.49 -11.56
CA CYS A 40 -0.34 1.74 -13.00
C CYS A 40 0.74 0.89 -13.67
N ALA A 41 1.81 0.54 -12.93
CA ALA A 41 2.91 -0.26 -13.45
C ALA A 41 2.56 -1.76 -13.55
N GLU A 42 1.71 -2.28 -12.66
CA GLU A 42 1.41 -3.71 -12.56
C GLU A 42 0.19 -4.15 -13.40
N TYR A 43 -0.76 -3.23 -13.64
CA TYR A 43 -2.04 -3.55 -14.32
C TYR A 43 -2.24 -2.87 -15.68
N GLY A 44 -1.29 -2.04 -16.12
CA GLY A 44 -1.39 -1.24 -17.33
C GLY A 44 -2.41 -0.10 -17.16
N CYS A 45 -2.01 1.13 -17.49
CA CYS A 45 -2.80 2.37 -17.32
C CYS A 45 -4.10 2.45 -18.16
N THR A 46 -4.65 1.34 -18.64
CA THR A 46 -5.80 1.28 -19.57
C THR A 46 -6.90 0.29 -19.16
N ARG A 47 -6.73 -0.46 -18.06
CA ARG A 47 -7.80 -1.34 -17.57
C ARG A 47 -8.65 -0.59 -16.54
N ASP A 48 -9.94 -0.43 -16.84
CA ASP A 48 -10.92 0.04 -15.85
C ASP A 48 -10.90 -0.90 -14.64
N ARG A 49 -10.55 -0.36 -13.47
CA ARG A 49 -10.62 -1.12 -12.23
C ARG A 49 -12.06 -1.39 -11.86
N THR A 50 -12.28 -2.56 -11.29
CA THR A 50 -13.58 -3.02 -10.83
C THR A 50 -13.55 -3.30 -9.34
N GLU A 51 -14.72 -3.46 -8.72
CA GLU A 51 -14.84 -3.86 -7.32
C GLU A 51 -14.09 -5.17 -6.99
N LYS A 52 -13.74 -5.98 -8.00
CA LYS A 52 -13.04 -7.26 -7.81
C LYS A 52 -11.53 -7.14 -7.64
N ASP A 53 -10.98 -5.99 -8.02
CA ASP A 53 -9.54 -5.73 -8.05
C ASP A 53 -9.04 -5.23 -6.69
N VAL A 54 -7.74 -5.06 -6.55
CA VAL A 54 -7.14 -4.44 -5.35
C VAL A 54 -7.77 -3.07 -5.13
N ASP A 55 -8.08 -2.77 -3.87
CA ASP A 55 -8.80 -1.55 -3.46
C ASP A 55 -10.24 -1.44 -4.01
N GLY A 56 -10.83 -2.56 -4.44
CA GLY A 56 -12.20 -2.61 -4.94
C GLY A 56 -13.28 -2.16 -3.95
N LEU A 57 -13.00 -2.19 -2.64
CA LEU A 57 -13.88 -1.65 -1.61
C LEU A 57 -14.14 -0.15 -1.81
N ASN A 58 -13.13 0.63 -2.22
CA ASN A 58 -13.28 2.06 -2.47
C ASN A 58 -14.18 2.34 -3.67
N ILE A 59 -14.20 1.44 -4.66
CA ILE A 59 -15.14 1.50 -5.79
C ILE A 59 -16.55 1.14 -5.30
N PHE A 60 -16.67 0.07 -4.50
CA PHE A 60 -17.94 -0.35 -3.93
C PHE A 60 -18.58 0.73 -3.06
N THR A 61 -17.82 1.39 -2.20
CA THR A 61 -18.32 2.46 -1.31
C THR A 61 -18.79 3.67 -2.11
N LYS A 62 -18.05 4.07 -3.14
CA LYS A 62 -18.46 5.16 -4.05
C LYS A 62 -19.73 4.83 -4.82
N ASN A 63 -19.87 3.60 -5.31
CA ASN A 63 -21.02 3.18 -6.11
C ASN A 63 -22.24 2.84 -5.25
N ASN A 64 -22.05 2.41 -4.00
CA ASN A 64 -23.09 1.86 -3.13
C ASN A 64 -22.99 2.37 -1.67
N PRO A 65 -22.93 3.67 -1.39
CA PRO A 65 -22.67 4.21 -0.04
C PRO A 65 -23.68 3.69 1.00
N LEU A 66 -24.97 3.65 0.64
CA LEU A 66 -26.05 3.15 1.51
C LEU A 66 -25.93 1.67 1.88
N LYS A 67 -25.12 0.88 1.16
CA LYS A 67 -24.90 -0.56 1.43
C LYS A 67 -23.67 -0.82 2.29
N VAL A 68 -22.77 0.15 2.46
CA VAL A 68 -21.49 -0.03 3.17
C VAL A 68 -21.70 -0.50 4.60
N LYS A 69 -22.60 0.17 5.33
CA LYS A 69 -22.91 -0.20 6.72
C LYS A 69 -23.43 -1.63 6.84
N ASN A 70 -24.41 -2.02 6.02
CA ASN A 70 -24.97 -3.37 6.03
C ASN A 70 -23.94 -4.42 5.61
N TYR A 71 -23.05 -4.08 4.67
CA TYR A 71 -21.95 -4.95 4.28
C TYR A 71 -20.99 -5.17 5.45
N PHE A 72 -20.58 -4.10 6.15
CA PHE A 72 -19.70 -4.22 7.30
C PHE A 72 -20.31 -5.08 8.42
N GLU A 73 -21.57 -4.84 8.76
CA GLU A 73 -22.29 -5.68 9.74
C GLU A 73 -22.34 -7.15 9.31
N SER A 74 -22.44 -7.43 8.01
CA SER A 74 -22.39 -8.80 7.50
C SER A 74 -21.03 -9.44 7.68
N ILE A 75 -19.93 -8.70 7.51
CA ILE A 75 -18.55 -9.19 7.70
C ILE A 75 -18.33 -9.55 9.18
N LYS A 76 -18.73 -8.66 10.10
CA LYS A 76 -18.55 -8.86 11.56
C LYS A 76 -19.25 -10.10 12.11
N LYS A 77 -20.33 -10.56 11.46
CA LYS A 77 -21.08 -11.76 11.85
C LYS A 77 -20.47 -13.06 11.32
N ARG A 78 -19.48 -12.99 10.43
CA ARG A 78 -18.85 -14.19 9.88
C ARG A 78 -17.87 -14.78 10.89
N GLU A 79 -17.85 -16.10 10.96
CA GLU A 79 -16.83 -16.86 11.69
C GLU A 79 -15.43 -16.47 11.19
N LEU A 80 -14.50 -16.26 12.11
CA LEU A 80 -13.09 -16.04 11.80
C LEU A 80 -12.37 -17.38 11.64
N ILE A 81 -11.74 -17.60 10.50
CA ILE A 81 -11.02 -18.83 10.17
C ILE A 81 -9.53 -18.57 10.01
N LYS A 82 -8.70 -19.46 10.56
CA LYS A 82 -7.25 -19.44 10.35
C LYS A 82 -6.89 -20.16 9.06
N ILE A 83 -6.12 -19.49 8.20
CA ILE A 83 -5.71 -20.00 6.91
C ILE A 83 -4.18 -20.00 6.87
N LYS A 84 -3.58 -21.15 6.56
CA LYS A 84 -2.16 -21.25 6.24
C LYS A 84 -1.95 -20.86 4.78
N VAL A 85 -1.01 -19.96 4.54
CA VAL A 85 -0.68 -19.41 3.24
C VAL A 85 0.75 -19.79 2.92
N LYS A 86 0.94 -20.42 1.76
CA LYS A 86 2.27 -20.70 1.22
C LYS A 86 2.71 -19.48 0.42
N GLY A 87 3.48 -18.59 1.06
CA GLY A 87 4.14 -17.46 0.42
C GLY A 87 5.29 -17.90 -0.49
N ASN A 88 5.98 -16.92 -1.07
CA ASN A 88 7.13 -17.16 -1.94
C ASN A 88 8.32 -17.70 -1.15
N ASN A 89 8.59 -17.11 0.03
CA ASN A 89 9.78 -17.39 0.84
C ASN A 89 9.46 -18.06 2.19
N GLU A 90 8.19 -18.06 2.61
CA GLU A 90 7.79 -18.61 3.91
C GLU A 90 6.33 -19.12 3.91
N VAL A 91 5.96 -19.88 4.94
CA VAL A 91 4.57 -20.23 5.23
C VAL A 91 4.10 -19.40 6.41
N PHE A 92 3.06 -18.61 6.20
CA PHE A 92 2.47 -17.78 7.24
C PHE A 92 1.00 -18.14 7.48
N THR A 93 0.42 -17.65 8.57
CA THR A 93 -0.99 -17.86 8.90
C THR A 93 -1.68 -16.52 9.01
N VAL A 94 -2.86 -16.40 8.42
CA VAL A 94 -3.74 -15.25 8.60
C VAL A 94 -5.07 -15.71 9.16
N THR A 95 -5.72 -14.85 9.95
CA THR A 95 -7.09 -15.05 10.38
C THR A 95 -8.02 -14.16 9.56
N LEU A 96 -9.03 -14.74 8.91
CA LEU A 96 -9.91 -14.02 8.00
C LEU A 96 -11.39 -14.36 8.27
N PRO A 97 -12.33 -13.45 8.03
CA PRO A 97 -13.75 -13.79 8.02
C PRO A 97 -14.04 -14.87 6.97
N LYS A 98 -14.98 -15.77 7.26
CA LYS A 98 -15.39 -16.82 6.32
C LYS A 98 -15.74 -16.22 4.95
N ASN A 99 -15.42 -16.96 3.90
CA ASN A 99 -15.53 -16.58 2.47
C ASN A 99 -14.47 -15.59 1.96
N PHE A 100 -13.65 -15.00 2.83
CA PHE A 100 -12.48 -14.26 2.38
C PHE A 100 -11.34 -15.21 1.96
N ILE A 101 -10.57 -14.79 0.96
CA ILE A 101 -9.34 -15.45 0.51
C ILE A 101 -8.25 -14.42 0.24
N LEU A 102 -7.03 -14.92 0.11
CA LEU A 102 -5.93 -14.19 -0.50
C LEU A 102 -5.82 -14.58 -1.98
N LYS A 103 -5.88 -13.58 -2.87
CA LYS A 103 -5.61 -13.76 -4.31
C LYS A 103 -4.20 -13.32 -4.62
N LYS A 104 -3.47 -14.12 -5.39
CA LYS A 104 -2.06 -13.87 -5.73
C LYS A 104 -1.92 -12.70 -6.72
N ILE A 105 -0.91 -11.86 -6.48
CA ILE A 105 -0.39 -10.80 -7.36
C ILE A 105 1.13 -10.99 -7.51
N SER A 106 1.84 -10.13 -8.24
CA SER A 106 3.29 -10.33 -8.48
C SER A 106 4.06 -10.39 -7.17
N ASP A 107 3.82 -9.37 -6.34
CA ASP A 107 4.61 -9.12 -5.13
C ASP A 107 3.82 -9.47 -3.85
N GLY A 108 2.96 -10.48 -3.94
CA GLY A 108 2.28 -11.05 -2.77
C GLY A 108 0.83 -11.40 -3.05
N TYR A 109 -0.07 -10.85 -2.24
CA TYR A 109 -1.49 -11.17 -2.27
C TYR A 109 -2.35 -9.93 -2.04
N TYR A 110 -3.62 -9.99 -2.42
CA TYR A 110 -4.62 -9.07 -1.92
C TYR A 110 -5.79 -9.82 -1.29
N LEU A 111 -6.43 -9.18 -0.32
CA LEU A 111 -7.58 -9.73 0.37
C LEU A 111 -8.84 -9.60 -0.51
N TYR A 112 -9.64 -10.66 -0.56
CA TYR A 112 -10.81 -10.72 -1.45
C TYR A 112 -11.99 -11.45 -0.80
N ASP A 113 -13.15 -10.80 -0.76
CA ASP A 113 -14.42 -11.43 -0.36
C ASP A 113 -15.04 -12.15 -1.57
N LYS A 114 -15.01 -13.48 -1.56
CA LYS A 114 -15.62 -14.30 -2.63
C LYS A 114 -17.14 -14.19 -2.68
N GLU A 115 -17.78 -13.93 -1.55
CA GLU A 115 -19.23 -13.88 -1.47
C GLU A 115 -19.78 -12.62 -2.15
N LYS A 116 -19.10 -11.47 -1.94
CA LYS A 116 -19.51 -10.18 -2.52
C LYS A 116 -18.73 -9.79 -3.78
N ASN A 117 -17.68 -10.53 -4.12
CA ASN A 117 -16.76 -10.24 -5.21
C ASN A 117 -16.04 -8.89 -5.05
N ILE A 118 -15.65 -8.54 -3.81
CA ILE A 118 -15.00 -7.27 -3.48
C ILE A 118 -13.53 -7.52 -3.09
N GLY A 119 -12.60 -6.79 -3.71
CA GLY A 119 -11.18 -6.77 -3.34
C GLY A 119 -10.84 -5.64 -2.37
N PHE A 120 -9.77 -5.85 -1.62
CA PHE A 120 -9.32 -4.99 -0.52
C PHE A 120 -7.83 -4.68 -0.66
N PHE A 121 -7.16 -4.35 0.45
CA PHE A 121 -5.74 -4.05 0.50
C PHE A 121 -4.84 -5.27 0.27
N SER A 122 -3.57 -4.99 0.03
CA SER A 122 -2.53 -5.97 -0.26
C SER A 122 -1.78 -6.44 0.98
N ILE A 123 -1.30 -7.68 0.91
CA ILE A 123 -0.28 -8.28 1.77
C ILE A 123 0.93 -8.56 0.87
N THR A 124 1.96 -7.73 1.00
CA THR A 124 3.09 -7.69 0.09
C THR A 124 4.36 -8.31 0.69
N ASP A 125 5.16 -8.94 -0.16
CA ASP A 125 6.56 -9.29 0.08
C ASP A 125 7.52 -8.59 -0.89
N SER A 126 7.07 -7.51 -1.55
CA SER A 126 7.93 -6.69 -2.41
C SER A 126 9.21 -6.30 -1.67
N LYS A 127 10.35 -6.53 -2.32
CA LYS A 127 11.67 -6.28 -1.71
C LYS A 127 11.86 -4.81 -1.34
N ASP A 128 11.45 -3.91 -2.23
CA ASP A 128 11.64 -2.47 -2.06
C ASP A 128 10.69 -1.94 -0.98
N GLU A 129 9.42 -2.37 -1.00
CA GLU A 129 8.46 -2.02 0.05
C GLU A 129 8.86 -2.61 1.41
N ARG A 130 9.38 -3.85 1.44
CA ARG A 130 9.81 -4.50 2.68
C ARG A 130 10.90 -3.72 3.40
N ILE A 131 11.88 -3.17 2.68
CA ILE A 131 12.94 -2.36 3.30
C ILE A 131 12.32 -1.12 3.96
N ALA A 132 11.46 -0.39 3.24
CA ALA A 132 10.78 0.78 3.77
C ALA A 132 9.87 0.43 4.96
N PHE A 133 9.15 -0.69 4.89
CA PHE A 133 8.25 -1.16 5.95
C PHE A 133 9.01 -1.67 7.17
N GLU A 134 10.15 -2.32 7.00
CA GLU A 134 11.02 -2.70 8.11
C GLU A 134 11.55 -1.47 8.85
N GLU A 135 12.02 -0.45 8.11
CA GLU A 135 12.46 0.81 8.71
C GLU A 135 11.32 1.53 9.45
N LEU A 136 10.16 1.66 8.80
CA LEU A 136 8.97 2.28 9.40
C LEU A 136 8.45 1.50 10.62
N TYR A 137 8.48 0.17 10.56
CA TYR A 137 8.09 -0.69 11.68
C TYR A 137 9.06 -0.53 12.85
N ASN A 138 10.36 -0.45 12.58
CA ASN A 138 11.38 -0.26 13.60
C ASN A 138 11.35 1.15 14.21
N SER A 139 11.05 2.20 13.43
CA SER A 139 10.85 3.55 13.96
C SER A 139 9.60 3.62 14.84
N ALA A 140 8.51 2.98 14.42
CA ALA A 140 7.27 2.95 15.18
C ALA A 140 7.42 2.21 16.53
N LYS A 141 8.22 1.14 16.57
CA LYS A 141 8.60 0.49 17.84
C LYS A 141 9.33 1.41 18.81
N LYS A 142 10.08 2.39 18.29
CA LYS A 142 10.76 3.42 19.08
C LYS A 142 9.88 4.64 19.35
N GLN A 143 8.66 4.68 18.81
CA GLN A 143 7.74 5.82 18.85
C GLN A 143 8.34 7.08 18.20
N GLU A 144 9.15 6.89 17.17
CA GLU A 144 9.82 7.98 16.45
C GLU A 144 9.10 8.29 15.13
N ASN A 145 9.08 9.58 14.77
CA ASN A 145 8.67 10.00 13.43
C ASN A 145 9.70 9.51 12.41
N TYR A 146 9.23 9.11 11.24
CA TYR A 146 10.08 8.62 10.16
C TYR A 146 9.92 9.49 8.91
N LYS A 147 11.05 9.86 8.31
CA LYS A 147 11.07 10.56 7.02
C LYS A 147 11.64 9.63 5.97
N LEU A 148 10.77 9.12 5.11
CA LEU A 148 11.21 8.31 3.98
C LEU A 148 11.85 9.22 2.94
N LEU A 149 13.17 9.11 2.78
CA LEU A 149 13.94 9.78 1.71
C LEU A 149 13.66 11.29 1.58
N ASN A 150 13.39 11.98 2.70
CA ASN A 150 12.98 13.40 2.73
C ASN A 150 11.73 13.75 1.89
N THR A 151 10.93 12.77 1.49
CA THR A 151 9.79 12.96 0.58
C THR A 151 8.47 12.99 1.35
N TYR A 152 8.26 12.04 2.25
CA TYR A 152 7.05 11.92 3.06
C TYR A 152 7.39 11.85 4.54
N GLU A 153 6.67 12.62 5.36
CA GLU A 153 6.80 12.58 6.82
C GLU A 153 5.74 11.68 7.43
N TYR A 154 6.16 10.52 7.92
CA TYR A 154 5.33 9.57 8.65
C TYR A 154 5.40 9.89 10.13
N LYS A 155 4.30 10.42 10.67
CA LYS A 155 4.15 10.66 12.10
C LYS A 155 3.47 9.48 12.75
N PHE A 156 4.19 8.78 13.62
CA PHE A 156 3.60 7.70 14.41
C PHE A 156 2.49 8.24 15.29
N LEU A 157 1.33 7.58 15.27
CA LEU A 157 0.19 7.93 16.14
C LEU A 157 0.04 6.94 17.28
N ASN A 158 -0.18 5.67 16.95
CA ASN A 158 -0.49 4.64 17.92
C ASN A 158 -0.24 3.24 17.36
N THR A 159 -0.37 2.26 18.24
CA THR A 159 -0.42 0.85 17.88
C THR A 159 -1.63 0.20 18.55
N TYR A 160 -2.41 -0.55 17.78
CA TYR A 160 -3.54 -1.30 18.29
C TYR A 160 -3.60 -2.68 17.63
N LYS A 161 -3.68 -3.75 18.43
CA LYS A 161 -3.64 -5.16 17.94
C LYS A 161 -2.51 -5.46 16.94
N GLY A 162 -1.35 -4.84 17.14
CA GLY A 162 -0.19 -4.99 16.25
C GLY A 162 -0.27 -4.23 14.93
N VAL A 163 -1.32 -3.44 14.71
CA VAL A 163 -1.45 -2.48 13.61
C VAL A 163 -0.84 -1.16 14.04
N PHE A 164 0.13 -0.67 13.29
CA PHE A 164 0.75 0.64 13.47
C PHE A 164 0.01 1.66 12.61
N THR A 165 -0.33 2.79 13.21
CA THR A 165 -1.03 3.89 12.56
C THR A 165 -0.09 5.09 12.42
N PHE A 166 -0.03 5.65 11.22
CA PHE A 166 0.77 6.84 10.90
C PHE A 166 -0.10 7.89 10.21
N ILE A 167 0.24 9.16 10.42
CA ILE A 167 -0.23 10.25 9.56
C ILE A 167 0.87 10.54 8.54
N ILE A 168 0.48 10.59 7.27
CA ILE A 168 1.34 11.05 6.17
C ILE A 168 0.92 12.47 5.81
N ASP A 169 1.86 13.42 5.93
CA ASP A 169 1.71 14.83 5.52
C ASP A 169 0.47 15.55 6.06
N GLY A 170 -0.12 15.08 7.16
CA GLY A 170 -1.34 15.63 7.72
C GLY A 170 -2.63 15.31 6.93
N LYS A 171 -2.56 14.47 5.90
CA LYS A 171 -3.67 14.24 4.94
C LYS A 171 -4.20 12.82 4.96
N TYR A 172 -3.30 11.85 5.04
CA TYR A 172 -3.64 10.44 4.93
C TYR A 172 -3.34 9.72 6.22
N THR A 173 -4.17 8.71 6.51
CA THR A 173 -3.84 7.69 7.51
C THR A 173 -3.23 6.51 6.79
N TYR A 174 -2.08 6.08 7.27
CA TYR A 174 -1.41 4.87 6.81
C TYR A 174 -1.44 3.84 7.92
N ARG A 175 -1.97 2.65 7.63
CA ARG A 175 -2.05 1.55 8.59
C ARG A 175 -1.23 0.38 8.08
N MET A 176 -0.40 -0.19 8.95
CA MET A 176 0.50 -1.27 8.60
C MET A 176 0.55 -2.33 9.70
N LYS A 177 0.53 -3.60 9.30
CA LYS A 177 0.70 -4.75 10.19
C LYS A 177 1.71 -5.73 9.60
N LYS A 178 2.71 -6.10 10.41
CA LYS A 178 3.64 -7.18 10.05
C LYS A 178 2.93 -8.52 10.22
N ILE A 179 2.83 -9.29 9.13
CA ILE A 179 2.11 -10.58 9.09
C ILE A 179 3.05 -11.74 9.38
N SER A 180 4.26 -11.69 8.80
CA SER A 180 5.32 -12.67 9.02
C SER A 180 6.67 -12.01 8.78
N GLU A 181 7.75 -12.77 8.60
CA GLU A 181 9.10 -12.17 8.50
C GLU A 181 9.19 -11.19 7.33
N HIS A 182 8.66 -11.59 6.17
CA HIS A 182 8.75 -10.86 4.91
C HIS A 182 7.44 -10.22 4.48
N TYR A 183 6.30 -10.65 5.03
CA TYR A 183 4.98 -10.15 4.62
C TYR A 183 4.45 -9.03 5.50
N TYR A 184 3.97 -7.96 4.86
CA TYR A 184 3.33 -6.82 5.49
C TYR A 184 1.96 -6.57 4.84
N ALA A 185 0.95 -6.34 5.67
CA ALA A 185 -0.34 -5.84 5.22
C ALA A 185 -0.39 -4.33 5.46
N TYR A 186 -0.88 -3.57 4.49
CA TYR A 186 -1.01 -2.12 4.66
C TYR A 186 -2.12 -1.53 3.80
N TYR A 187 -2.63 -0.38 4.21
CA TYR A 187 -3.44 0.48 3.35
C TYR A 187 -3.24 1.95 3.74
N GLU A 188 -3.55 2.81 2.78
CA GLU A 188 -3.58 4.25 2.92
C GLU A 188 -5.01 4.74 2.66
N GLN A 189 -5.52 5.64 3.49
CA GLN A 189 -6.82 6.27 3.25
C GLN A 189 -6.82 7.75 3.61
N GLU A 190 -7.66 8.51 2.91
CA GLU A 190 -8.00 9.88 3.27
C GLU A 190 -8.81 9.91 4.56
N LEU A 191 -8.54 10.85 5.46
CA LEU A 191 -9.11 10.91 6.81
C LEU A 191 -10.66 10.86 6.94
N GLN A 192 -11.42 10.96 5.84
CA GLN A 192 -12.88 11.12 5.84
C GLN A 192 -13.67 9.97 5.18
N GLU A 193 -13.07 8.82 4.88
CA GLU A 193 -13.79 7.74 4.18
C GLU A 193 -14.55 6.78 5.12
N GLU A 194 -15.83 6.55 4.83
CA GLU A 194 -16.70 5.58 5.53
C GLU A 194 -16.16 4.13 5.49
N ALA A 195 -15.27 3.82 4.54
CA ALA A 195 -14.65 2.51 4.38
C ALA A 195 -13.62 2.18 5.49
N HIS A 196 -13.19 3.16 6.29
CA HIS A 196 -12.16 2.99 7.32
C HIS A 196 -12.45 1.83 8.25
N GLU A 197 -13.69 1.73 8.75
CA GLU A 197 -14.02 0.72 9.75
C GLU A 197 -13.91 -0.71 9.21
N ILE A 198 -14.16 -0.91 7.91
CA ILE A 198 -14.04 -2.21 7.27
C ILE A 198 -12.56 -2.59 7.14
N TYR A 199 -11.73 -1.67 6.64
CA TYR A 199 -10.29 -1.93 6.52
C TYR A 199 -9.62 -2.12 7.87
N ASP A 200 -9.96 -1.29 8.86
CA ASP A 200 -9.52 -1.40 10.25
C ASP A 200 -9.85 -2.79 10.81
N TYR A 201 -11.11 -3.20 10.69
CA TYR A 201 -11.54 -4.52 11.17
C TYR A 201 -10.78 -5.66 10.50
N LEU A 202 -10.58 -5.60 9.18
CA LEU A 202 -9.89 -6.66 8.44
C LEU A 202 -8.41 -6.74 8.82
N ILE A 203 -7.68 -5.62 8.85
CA ILE A 203 -6.24 -5.62 9.16
C ILE A 203 -5.97 -6.03 10.61
N GLU A 204 -6.82 -5.59 11.55
CA GLU A 204 -6.71 -5.95 12.97
C GLU A 204 -6.84 -7.46 13.20
N ASN A 205 -7.67 -8.12 12.39
CA ASN A 205 -7.95 -9.54 12.53
C ASN A 205 -6.99 -10.43 11.73
N LEU A 206 -6.08 -9.91 10.90
CA LEU A 206 -5.08 -10.74 10.19
C LEU A 206 -4.20 -11.58 11.11
#